data_AF-A0A6M1YIB7-F1
#
_entry.id   AF-A0A6M1YIB7-F1
#
_cell.length_a   1.000
_cell.length_b   1.000
_cell.length_c   1.000
_cell.angle_alpha   90.00
_cell.angle_beta   90.00
_cell.angle_gamma   90.00
#
_symmetry.space_group_name_H-M   'P 1'
#
loop_
_entity.id
_entity.type
_entity.pdbx_description
1 polymer ?
#
loop_
_entity_poly.entity_id
_entity_poly.type
_entity_poly.pdbx_seq_one_letter_code
_entity_poly.pdbx_strand_id
1 'polypeptide(L)'
;MKWLFYLFCPLVFATYPIFDLPQDYNLYPRKENQLNYFVYSKNSKISINYSTQLTPLKLHEYVEKVKESYLKDSNFECKILGALSAKNITGTLIQINVEKTPFGSMQLWQWICLDNHVIYVLTASAPQDLFTEHAKIFQKVLESFTLVEDPLTLVSIKKQEALKTAIKNVVVQGKKYQQDFLEDQKFQSDVWIPFKHFLIENFDEKGFLFMHAILDHTKKQIETP
;
A
#
# COMPACT_ATOMS: atom_id res chain seq x y z
N MET A 1 10.29 -42.68 12.39
CA MET A 1 9.85 -41.92 11.21
C MET A 1 8.78 -40.93 11.64
N LYS A 2 9.19 -39.70 11.94
CA LYS A 2 8.27 -38.59 12.24
C LYS A 2 8.81 -37.34 11.53
N TRP A 3 7.89 -36.47 11.14
CA TRP A 3 8.08 -35.08 10.70
C TRP A 3 8.37 -34.87 9.21
N LEU A 4 7.33 -35.06 8.39
CA LEU A 4 7.20 -34.41 7.09
C LEU A 4 5.80 -33.76 7.03
N PHE A 5 5.59 -32.78 7.91
CA PHE A 5 4.42 -31.90 7.91
C PHE A 5 4.92 -30.53 8.39
N TYR A 6 4.44 -29.46 7.73
CA TYR A 6 4.74 -28.04 7.96
C TYR A 6 5.94 -27.43 7.22
N LEU A 7 5.86 -27.33 5.89
CA LEU A 7 6.51 -26.23 5.14
C LEU A 7 5.69 -25.75 3.92
N PHE A 8 4.40 -26.03 3.93
CA PHE A 8 3.39 -25.28 3.18
C PHE A 8 2.44 -24.70 4.23
N CYS A 9 2.88 -23.66 4.92
CA CYS A 9 1.91 -22.78 5.57
C CYS A 9 1.18 -22.11 4.40
N PRO A 10 -0.11 -22.39 4.19
CA PRO A 10 -0.80 -21.85 3.04
C PRO A 10 -0.73 -20.33 3.13
N LEU A 11 -0.51 -19.70 1.98
CA LEU A 11 -0.88 -18.32 1.70
C LEU A 11 -2.37 -18.16 2.02
N VAL A 12 -2.70 -18.00 3.30
CA VAL A 12 -4.07 -17.71 3.71
C VAL A 12 -4.22 -16.19 3.58
N PHE A 13 -4.52 -15.77 2.35
CA PHE A 13 -5.07 -14.46 1.95
C PHE A 13 -4.17 -13.22 1.90
N ALA A 14 -2.90 -13.32 1.50
CA ALA A 14 -2.11 -12.12 1.22
C ALA A 14 -2.14 -11.78 -0.27
N THR A 15 -3.28 -11.27 -0.78
CA THR A 15 -3.26 -10.54 -2.06
C THR A 15 -2.52 -9.22 -1.86
N TYR A 16 -1.54 -8.96 -2.72
CA TYR A 16 -0.70 -7.78 -2.65
C TYR A 16 -1.28 -6.65 -3.50
N PRO A 17 -1.49 -5.46 -2.91
CA PRO A 17 -1.97 -4.27 -3.61
C PRO A 17 -0.87 -3.70 -4.51
N ILE A 18 -1.20 -3.40 -5.76
CA ILE A 18 -0.27 -2.82 -6.72
C ILE A 18 -1.00 -1.76 -7.52
N PHE A 19 -0.42 -0.57 -7.63
CA PHE A 19 -0.93 0.53 -8.44
C PHE A 19 0.26 1.33 -8.99
N ASP A 20 0.08 1.92 -10.17
CA ASP A 20 1.09 2.72 -10.83
C ASP A 20 1.14 4.11 -10.18
N LEU A 21 2.34 4.69 -10.07
CA LEU A 21 2.54 6.04 -9.58
C LEU A 21 2.90 6.99 -10.72
N PRO A 22 2.57 8.30 -10.60
CA PRO A 22 3.06 9.27 -11.56
C PRO A 22 4.57 9.48 -11.40
N GLN A 23 5.31 9.56 -12.51
CA GLN A 23 6.79 9.68 -12.52
C GLN A 23 7.35 10.86 -11.72
N ASP A 24 6.59 11.96 -11.59
CA ASP A 24 7.01 13.17 -10.88
C ASP A 24 6.68 13.16 -9.37
N TYR A 25 6.17 12.04 -8.85
CA TYR A 25 5.74 11.92 -7.47
C TYR A 25 6.79 11.20 -6.63
N ASN A 26 7.17 11.82 -5.52
CA ASN A 26 8.12 11.22 -4.59
C ASN A 26 7.39 10.41 -3.52
N LEU A 27 7.87 9.19 -3.32
CA LEU A 27 7.38 8.28 -2.29
C LEU A 27 7.99 8.61 -0.93
N TYR A 28 7.12 8.80 0.07
CA TYR A 28 7.54 8.96 1.46
C TYR A 28 6.88 7.87 2.31
N PRO A 29 7.66 6.98 2.94
CA PRO A 29 7.10 6.07 3.94
C PRO A 29 6.60 6.90 5.13
N ARG A 30 5.34 6.75 5.53
CA ARG A 30 4.90 7.21 6.85
C ARG A 30 5.63 6.34 7.88
N LYS A 31 6.17 6.95 8.95
CA LYS A 31 6.89 6.33 10.09
C LYS A 31 6.90 4.79 10.07
N GLU A 32 8.10 4.20 10.14
CA GLU A 32 8.56 2.82 9.88
C GLU A 32 7.64 1.60 10.18
N ASN A 33 6.46 1.76 10.77
CA ASN A 33 5.54 0.69 11.18
C ASN A 33 4.07 0.90 10.77
N GLN A 34 3.74 1.78 9.82
CA GLN A 34 2.35 1.94 9.32
C GLN A 34 2.21 1.72 7.82
N LEU A 35 1.18 0.96 7.45
CA LEU A 35 0.71 0.56 6.10
C LEU A 35 0.24 1.72 5.21
N ASN A 36 0.66 2.95 5.53
CA ASN A 36 0.20 4.19 4.92
C ASN A 36 1.35 4.83 4.14
N TYR A 37 1.28 4.83 2.81
CA TYR A 37 2.23 5.57 1.98
C TYR A 37 1.69 6.98 1.72
N PHE A 38 2.56 8.00 1.74
CA PHE A 38 2.23 9.29 1.16
C PHE A 38 3.10 9.48 -0.07
N VAL A 39 2.45 9.70 -1.21
CA VAL A 39 3.16 10.06 -2.43
C VAL A 39 2.91 11.53 -2.68
N TYR A 40 3.92 12.39 -2.51
CA TYR A 40 3.77 13.83 -2.73
C TYR A 40 4.29 14.22 -4.11
N SER A 41 3.54 15.07 -4.81
CA SER A 41 4.10 15.81 -5.94
C SER A 41 5.18 16.80 -5.45
N LYS A 42 5.98 17.37 -6.36
CA LYS A 42 6.91 18.47 -6.06
C LYS A 42 6.26 19.65 -5.30
N ASN A 43 4.95 19.81 -5.46
CA ASN A 43 4.08 20.62 -4.60
C ASN A 43 3.45 19.70 -3.53
N SER A 44 3.96 19.72 -2.31
CA SER A 44 3.61 18.83 -1.17
C SER A 44 2.13 18.83 -0.72
N LYS A 45 1.25 19.50 -1.47
CA LYS A 45 -0.19 19.57 -1.22
C LYS A 45 -0.99 18.48 -1.95
N ILE A 46 -0.40 17.84 -2.95
CA ILE A 46 -1.04 16.75 -3.69
C ILE A 46 -0.51 15.43 -3.16
N SER A 47 -1.41 14.49 -2.82
CA SER A 47 -1.00 13.20 -2.30
C SER A 47 -1.77 12.01 -2.83
N ILE A 48 -1.11 10.85 -2.88
CA ILE A 48 -1.76 9.55 -3.02
C ILE A 48 -1.39 8.73 -1.79
N ASN A 49 -2.39 8.09 -1.17
CA ASN A 49 -2.18 7.22 -0.02
C ASN A 49 -2.98 5.94 -0.10
N TYR A 50 -2.45 4.90 0.50
CA TYR A 50 -3.02 3.56 0.53
C TYR A 50 -3.15 3.10 1.97
N SER A 51 -4.22 2.38 2.30
CA SER A 51 -4.40 1.74 3.60
C SER A 51 -5.25 0.47 3.52
N THR A 52 -5.13 -0.40 4.52
CA THR A 52 -5.92 -1.64 4.63
C THR A 52 -6.60 -1.77 5.97
N GLN A 53 -7.74 -2.46 6.00
CA GLN A 53 -8.42 -2.81 7.24
C GLN A 53 -9.17 -4.14 7.12
N LEU A 54 -9.00 -5.03 8.11
CA LEU A 54 -9.85 -6.22 8.24
C LEU A 54 -11.27 -5.82 8.63
N THR A 55 -12.27 -6.41 7.98
CA THR A 55 -13.67 -6.12 8.27
C THR A 55 -14.56 -7.35 8.11
N PRO A 56 -15.56 -7.53 8.99
CA PRO A 56 -16.63 -8.50 8.77
C PRO A 56 -17.73 -7.97 7.83
N LEU A 57 -17.71 -6.68 7.48
CA LEU A 57 -18.78 -6.02 6.74
C LEU A 57 -18.69 -6.27 5.23
N LYS A 58 -19.83 -6.19 4.55
CA LYS A 58 -19.85 -6.12 3.08
C LYS A 58 -19.38 -4.74 2.61
N LEU A 59 -18.90 -4.65 1.36
CA LEU A 59 -18.35 -3.40 0.81
C LEU A 59 -19.33 -2.22 0.94
N HIS A 60 -20.60 -2.40 0.56
CA HIS A 60 -21.60 -1.34 0.63
C HIS A 60 -21.84 -0.85 2.07
N GLU A 61 -21.97 -1.76 3.03
CA GLU A 61 -22.14 -1.44 4.47
C GLU A 61 -20.92 -0.68 5.01
N TYR A 62 -19.72 -1.10 4.60
CA TYR A 62 -18.49 -0.43 5.00
C TYR A 62 -18.42 1.00 4.43
N VAL A 63 -18.74 1.18 3.15
CA VAL A 63 -18.73 2.50 2.48
C VAL A 63 -19.74 3.46 3.12
N GLU A 64 -20.95 2.99 3.43
CA GLU A 64 -21.94 3.84 4.13
C GLU A 64 -21.44 4.26 5.52
N LYS A 65 -20.81 3.35 6.27
CA LYS A 65 -20.20 3.73 7.57
C LYS A 65 -19.07 4.75 7.43
N VAL A 66 -18.24 4.63 6.39
CA VAL A 66 -17.18 5.62 6.10
C VAL A 66 -17.81 6.99 5.82
N LYS A 67 -18.84 7.03 4.96
CA LYS A 67 -19.58 8.26 4.67
C LYS A 67 -20.21 8.87 5.92
N GLU A 68 -20.93 8.07 6.71
CA GLU A 68 -21.50 8.51 7.99
C GLU A 68 -20.44 9.07 8.94
N SER A 69 -19.24 8.46 8.98
CA SER A 69 -18.15 8.95 9.81
C SER A 69 -17.65 10.33 9.39
N TYR A 70 -17.54 10.60 8.09
CA TYR A 70 -17.18 11.94 7.59
C TYR A 70 -18.27 12.97 7.90
N LEU A 71 -19.54 12.61 7.68
CA LEU A 71 -20.67 13.53 7.86
C LEU A 71 -20.96 13.90 9.34
N LYS A 72 -20.27 13.28 10.31
CA LYS A 72 -20.32 13.71 11.71
C LYS A 72 -19.67 15.07 11.95
N ASP A 73 -18.74 15.47 11.10
CA ASP A 73 -18.05 16.75 11.17
C ASP A 73 -18.52 17.64 10.01
N SER A 74 -19.08 18.81 10.35
CA SER A 74 -19.60 19.77 9.37
C SER A 74 -18.52 20.39 8.47
N ASN A 75 -17.24 20.15 8.77
CA ASN A 75 -16.11 20.49 7.91
C ASN A 75 -16.01 19.61 6.65
N PHE A 76 -16.74 18.49 6.61
CA PHE A 76 -16.65 17.50 5.55
C PHE A 76 -17.96 17.40 4.76
N GLU A 77 -17.82 17.29 3.45
CA GLU A 77 -18.87 16.79 2.56
C GLU A 77 -18.43 15.44 1.99
N CYS A 78 -19.35 14.49 1.88
CA CYS A 78 -19.04 13.18 1.33
C CYS A 78 -20.14 12.69 0.38
N LYS A 79 -19.74 12.36 -0.86
CA LYS A 79 -20.61 11.88 -1.92
C LYS A 79 -20.10 10.55 -2.47
N ILE A 80 -20.98 9.57 -2.59
CA ILE A 80 -20.69 8.32 -3.31
C ILE A 80 -20.83 8.61 -4.80
N LEU A 81 -19.76 8.38 -5.56
CA LEU A 81 -19.73 8.61 -7.02
C LEU A 81 -20.15 7.37 -7.80
N GLY A 82 -20.03 6.18 -7.21
CA GLY A 82 -20.46 4.92 -7.81
C GLY A 82 -19.34 3.88 -7.85
N ALA A 83 -19.54 2.84 -8.66
CA ALA A 83 -18.54 1.81 -8.85
C ALA A 83 -17.42 2.30 -9.78
N LEU A 84 -16.18 1.94 -9.45
CA LEU A 84 -15.02 2.08 -10.33
C LEU A 84 -14.32 0.72 -10.38
N SER A 85 -14.18 0.19 -11.59
CA SER A 85 -13.48 -1.07 -11.84
C SER A 85 -12.01 -0.78 -12.10
N ALA A 86 -11.14 -1.39 -11.30
CA ALA A 86 -9.72 -1.51 -11.55
C ALA A 86 -9.43 -2.93 -12.09
N LYS A 87 -8.22 -3.17 -12.60
CA LYS A 87 -7.84 -4.34 -13.44
C LYS A 87 -8.60 -5.64 -13.14
N ASN A 88 -8.47 -6.16 -11.92
CA ASN A 88 -9.11 -7.41 -11.49
C ASN A 88 -10.06 -7.27 -10.30
N ILE A 89 -10.43 -6.04 -9.92
CA ILE A 89 -11.24 -5.78 -8.74
C ILE A 89 -12.09 -4.53 -8.92
N THR A 90 -13.35 -4.60 -8.48
CA THR A 90 -14.26 -3.46 -8.49
C THR A 90 -14.44 -2.93 -7.07
N GLY A 91 -14.37 -1.61 -6.94
CA GLY A 91 -14.59 -0.89 -5.69
C GLY A 91 -15.61 0.22 -5.86
N THR A 92 -15.90 0.91 -4.76
CA THR A 92 -16.74 2.10 -4.73
C THR A 92 -15.86 3.34 -4.62
N LEU A 93 -16.06 4.28 -5.54
CA LEU A 93 -15.43 5.60 -5.50
C LEU A 93 -16.31 6.56 -4.70
N ILE A 94 -15.72 7.25 -3.74
CA ILE A 94 -16.33 8.35 -3.01
C ILE A 94 -15.50 9.62 -3.20
N GLN A 95 -16.18 10.76 -3.22
CA GLN A 95 -15.58 12.08 -3.16
C GLN A 95 -15.79 12.68 -1.78
N ILE A 96 -14.73 13.25 -1.22
CA ILE A 96 -14.76 13.96 0.05
C ILE A 96 -14.23 15.36 -0.18
N ASN A 97 -14.96 16.38 0.25
CA ASN A 97 -14.49 17.76 0.31
C ASN A 97 -14.24 18.13 1.78
N VAL A 98 -13.16 18.84 2.07
CA VAL A 98 -12.79 19.28 3.42
C VAL A 98 -12.46 20.76 3.37
N GLU A 99 -13.26 21.62 4.02
CA GLU A 99 -13.13 23.07 3.86
C GLU A 99 -11.98 23.67 4.67
N LYS A 100 -11.78 23.20 5.90
CA LYS A 100 -10.80 23.77 6.83
C LYS A 100 -9.67 22.78 7.05
N THR A 101 -8.58 22.92 6.29
CA THR A 101 -7.31 22.24 6.54
C THR A 101 -6.16 23.25 6.61
N PRO A 102 -4.98 22.89 7.17
CA PRO A 102 -3.79 23.74 7.13
C PRO A 102 -3.33 24.15 5.72
N PHE A 103 -3.82 23.47 4.68
CA PHE A 103 -3.47 23.71 3.28
C PHE A 103 -4.58 24.43 2.49
N GLY A 104 -5.68 24.80 3.15
CA GLY A 104 -6.90 25.34 2.52
C GLY A 104 -7.96 24.26 2.29
N SER A 105 -8.97 24.56 1.47
CA SER A 105 -10.01 23.58 1.10
C SER A 105 -9.39 22.48 0.23
N MET A 106 -9.62 21.23 0.62
CA MET A 106 -9.09 20.04 -0.03
C MET A 106 -10.22 19.23 -0.64
N GLN A 107 -9.94 18.56 -1.76
CA GLN A 107 -10.79 17.52 -2.32
C GLN A 107 -10.02 16.21 -2.37
N LEU A 108 -10.75 15.11 -2.13
CA LEU A 108 -10.24 13.76 -2.13
C LEU A 108 -11.14 12.86 -2.97
N TRP A 109 -10.50 11.94 -3.68
CA TRP A 109 -11.13 10.74 -4.19
C TRP A 109 -10.62 9.55 -3.42
N GLN A 110 -11.53 8.79 -2.84
CA GLN A 110 -11.22 7.58 -2.10
C GLN A 110 -11.92 6.41 -2.79
N TRP A 111 -11.13 5.50 -3.33
CA TRP A 111 -11.60 4.26 -3.91
C TRP A 111 -11.44 3.13 -2.91
N ILE A 112 -12.53 2.42 -2.64
CA ILE A 112 -12.63 1.40 -1.59
C ILE A 112 -13.04 0.09 -2.23
N CYS A 113 -12.25 -0.96 -2.08
CA CYS A 113 -12.61 -2.31 -2.53
C CYS A 113 -12.45 -3.34 -1.42
N LEU A 114 -13.10 -4.49 -1.59
CA LEU A 114 -13.12 -5.59 -0.62
C LEU A 114 -12.66 -6.86 -1.32
N ASP A 115 -11.67 -7.53 -0.74
CA ASP A 115 -11.26 -8.88 -1.14
C ASP A 115 -10.93 -9.68 0.13
N ASN A 116 -11.42 -10.92 0.22
CA ASN A 116 -11.13 -11.83 1.34
C ASN A 116 -11.23 -11.20 2.75
N HIS A 117 -12.30 -10.45 3.03
CA HIS A 117 -12.54 -9.72 4.30
C HIS A 117 -11.53 -8.60 4.62
N VAL A 118 -10.70 -8.20 3.65
CA VAL A 118 -9.79 -7.07 3.74
C VAL A 118 -10.35 -5.93 2.88
N ILE A 119 -10.53 -4.77 3.50
CA ILE A 119 -10.78 -3.51 2.80
C ILE A 119 -9.45 -2.92 2.38
N TYR A 120 -9.41 -2.50 1.13
CA TYR A 120 -8.32 -1.76 0.52
C TYR A 120 -8.83 -0.36 0.20
N VAL A 121 -8.10 0.66 0.64
CA VAL A 121 -8.46 2.06 0.43
C VAL A 121 -7.31 2.76 -0.27
N LEU A 122 -7.56 3.26 -1.48
CA LEU A 122 -6.64 4.11 -2.21
C LEU A 122 -7.24 5.52 -2.31
N THR A 123 -6.55 6.50 -1.74
CA THR A 123 -7.02 7.88 -1.66
C THR A 123 -6.08 8.80 -2.41
N ALA A 124 -6.61 9.58 -3.34
CA ALA A 124 -5.92 10.70 -3.97
C ALA A 124 -6.48 12.02 -3.42
N SER A 125 -5.62 12.99 -3.12
CA SER A 125 -6.02 14.27 -2.55
C SER A 125 -5.23 15.44 -3.13
N ALA A 126 -5.89 16.59 -3.23
CA ALA A 126 -5.28 17.86 -3.62
C ALA A 126 -6.11 19.04 -3.09
N PRO A 127 -5.55 20.26 -3.05
CA PRO A 127 -6.33 21.49 -2.95
C PRO A 127 -7.42 21.53 -4.02
N GLN A 128 -8.61 22.04 -3.68
CA GLN A 128 -9.77 22.07 -4.60
C GLN A 128 -9.47 22.78 -5.93
N ASP A 129 -8.70 23.87 -5.88
CA ASP A 129 -8.27 24.65 -7.04
C ASP A 129 -7.34 23.86 -7.99
N LEU A 130 -6.58 22.90 -7.46
CA LEU A 130 -5.68 22.04 -8.25
C LEU A 130 -6.29 20.68 -8.60
N PHE A 131 -7.41 20.30 -7.97
CA PHE A 131 -7.92 18.93 -8.08
C PHE A 131 -8.31 18.56 -9.51
N THR A 132 -8.98 19.48 -10.23
CA THR A 132 -9.45 19.24 -11.60
C THR A 132 -8.28 18.99 -12.57
N GLU A 133 -7.16 19.69 -12.38
CA GLU A 133 -5.95 19.54 -13.20
C GLU A 133 -5.32 18.15 -13.02
N HIS A 134 -5.40 17.61 -11.79
CA HIS A 134 -4.84 16.31 -11.43
C HIS A 134 -5.84 15.14 -11.51
N ALA A 135 -7.13 15.40 -11.71
CA ALA A 135 -8.19 14.38 -11.70
C ALA A 135 -7.91 13.23 -12.68
N LYS A 136 -7.39 13.53 -13.88
CA LYS A 136 -7.00 12.49 -14.86
C LYS A 136 -5.85 11.61 -14.37
N ILE A 137 -4.89 12.19 -13.65
CA ILE A 137 -3.77 11.44 -13.07
C ILE A 137 -4.29 10.56 -11.95
N PHE A 138 -5.11 11.11 -11.05
CA PHE A 138 -5.73 10.36 -9.96
C PHE A 138 -6.54 9.18 -10.49
N GLN A 139 -7.41 9.41 -11.47
CA GLN A 139 -8.20 8.34 -12.09
C GLN A 139 -7.30 7.22 -12.63
N LYS A 140 -6.24 7.54 -13.37
CA LYS A 140 -5.29 6.53 -13.89
C LYS A 140 -4.65 5.72 -12.77
N VAL A 141 -4.25 6.36 -11.68
CA VAL A 141 -3.66 5.65 -10.53
C VAL A 141 -4.70 4.72 -9.89
N LEU A 142 -5.93 5.19 -9.67
CA LEU A 142 -7.01 4.37 -9.12
C LEU A 142 -7.34 3.17 -10.02
N GLU A 143 -7.46 3.37 -11.33
CA GLU A 143 -7.76 2.32 -12.32
C GLU A 143 -6.60 1.32 -12.50
N SER A 144 -5.37 1.74 -12.23
CA SER A 144 -4.19 0.87 -12.32
C SER A 144 -4.13 -0.18 -11.20
N PHE A 145 -4.93 0.00 -10.15
CA PHE A 145 -4.94 -0.88 -8.98
C PHE A 145 -5.22 -2.33 -9.37
N THR A 146 -4.48 -3.24 -8.76
CA THR A 146 -4.64 -4.66 -8.91
C THR A 146 -4.23 -5.36 -7.63
N LEU A 147 -4.88 -6.50 -7.39
CA LEU A 147 -4.46 -7.45 -6.38
C LEU A 147 -3.69 -8.58 -7.06
N VAL A 148 -2.53 -8.95 -6.52
CA VAL A 148 -1.76 -10.11 -7.02
C VAL A 148 -1.49 -11.10 -5.91
N GLU A 149 -1.63 -12.40 -6.20
CA GLU A 149 -1.37 -13.45 -5.21
C GLU A 149 0.14 -13.62 -4.95
N ASP A 150 0.95 -13.53 -6.00
CA ASP A 150 2.40 -13.57 -5.92
C ASP A 150 2.99 -12.40 -6.71
N PRO A 151 3.57 -11.40 -6.04
CA PRO A 151 4.11 -10.23 -6.71
C PRO A 151 5.35 -10.62 -7.55
N LEU A 152 6.03 -11.73 -7.24
CA LEU A 152 7.17 -12.22 -8.04
C LEU A 152 6.78 -12.57 -9.47
N THR A 153 5.50 -12.85 -9.74
CA THR A 153 4.99 -13.09 -11.10
C THR A 153 5.10 -11.87 -12.01
N LEU A 154 5.25 -10.67 -11.44
CA LEU A 154 5.33 -9.41 -12.19
C LEU A 154 6.73 -9.07 -12.68
N VAL A 155 7.73 -9.88 -12.32
CA VAL A 155 9.13 -9.61 -12.61
C VAL A 155 9.72 -10.77 -13.39
N SER A 156 10.64 -10.47 -14.31
CA SER A 156 11.30 -11.51 -15.12
C SER A 156 11.95 -12.58 -14.23
N ILE A 157 12.02 -13.82 -14.70
CA ILE A 157 12.61 -14.96 -13.98
C ILE A 157 14.01 -14.64 -13.42
N LYS A 158 14.86 -13.95 -14.19
CA LYS A 158 16.20 -13.53 -13.74
C LYS A 158 16.15 -12.58 -12.53
N LYS A 159 15.19 -11.66 -12.52
CA LYS A 159 14.96 -10.73 -11.40
C LYS A 159 14.32 -11.44 -10.19
N GLN A 160 13.49 -12.46 -10.40
CA GLN A 160 12.92 -13.26 -9.31
C GLN A 160 14.00 -13.93 -8.47
N GLU A 161 15.00 -14.56 -9.09
CA GLU A 161 16.08 -15.24 -8.36
C GLU A 161 16.97 -14.27 -7.58
N ALA A 162 17.28 -13.10 -8.17
CA ALA A 162 17.97 -12.03 -7.46
C ALA A 162 17.17 -11.54 -6.24
N LEU A 163 15.85 -11.37 -6.41
CA LEU A 163 14.94 -10.96 -5.34
C LEU A 163 14.85 -12.00 -4.22
N LYS A 164 14.65 -13.28 -4.56
CA LYS A 164 14.65 -14.38 -3.58
C LYS A 164 15.94 -14.43 -2.78
N THR A 165 17.08 -14.25 -3.45
CA THR A 165 18.40 -14.23 -2.80
C THR A 165 18.52 -13.04 -1.84
N ALA A 166 18.10 -11.85 -2.28
CA ALA A 166 18.12 -10.65 -1.46
C ALA A 166 17.20 -10.79 -0.23
N ILE A 167 15.97 -11.29 -0.40
CA ILE A 167 15.03 -11.59 0.71
C ILE A 167 15.66 -12.58 1.69
N LYS A 168 16.22 -13.69 1.19
CA LYS A 168 16.88 -14.70 2.04
C LYS A 168 18.01 -14.09 2.85
N ASN A 169 18.80 -13.20 2.26
CA ASN A 169 19.86 -12.50 2.98
C ASN A 169 19.30 -11.59 4.08
N VAL A 170 18.22 -10.84 3.81
CA VAL A 170 17.55 -10.02 4.83
C VAL A 170 17.02 -10.88 5.96
N VAL A 171 16.35 -12.00 5.67
CA VAL A 171 15.84 -12.94 6.70
C VAL A 171 16.99 -13.52 7.53
N VAL A 172 18.05 -14.03 6.90
CA VAL A 172 19.18 -14.64 7.60
C VAL A 172 19.91 -13.63 8.49
N GLN A 173 20.10 -12.40 8.00
CA GLN A 173 20.71 -11.35 8.81
C GLN A 173 19.75 -10.89 9.90
N GLY A 174 18.47 -10.70 9.59
CA GLY A 174 17.43 -10.29 10.53
C GLY A 174 17.25 -11.26 11.69
N LYS A 175 17.36 -12.58 11.46
CA LYS A 175 17.36 -13.60 12.53
C LYS A 175 18.54 -13.46 13.52
N LYS A 176 19.60 -12.75 13.15
CA LYS A 176 20.73 -12.45 14.08
C LYS A 176 20.40 -11.29 15.00
N TYR A 177 19.38 -10.50 14.67
CA TYR A 177 18.85 -9.42 15.49
C TYR A 177 17.60 -9.94 16.23
N GLN A 178 17.41 -9.51 17.47
CA GLN A 178 16.34 -10.02 18.36
C GLN A 178 14.96 -9.41 18.01
N GLN A 179 13.98 -9.52 18.92
CA GLN A 179 12.72 -8.76 18.82
C GLN A 179 13.06 -7.27 18.60
N ASP A 180 12.35 -6.65 17.66
CA ASP A 180 12.53 -5.26 17.20
C ASP A 180 13.70 -4.99 16.26
N PHE A 181 14.14 -5.98 15.48
CA PHE A 181 15.20 -5.82 14.45
C PHE A 181 14.95 -4.67 13.46
N LEU A 182 13.70 -4.27 13.22
CA LEU A 182 13.37 -3.12 12.37
C LEU A 182 13.74 -1.79 13.02
N GLU A 183 13.86 -1.70 14.34
CA GLU A 183 14.28 -0.48 15.05
C GLU A 183 15.81 -0.47 15.31
N ASP A 184 16.49 -1.59 15.09
CA ASP A 184 17.94 -1.70 15.25
C ASP A 184 18.67 -0.89 14.17
N GLN A 185 19.44 0.12 14.60
CA GLN A 185 20.15 1.03 13.68
C GLN A 185 21.15 0.31 12.78
N LYS A 186 21.76 -0.78 13.26
CA LYS A 186 22.77 -1.52 12.51
C LYS A 186 22.12 -2.42 11.47
N PHE A 187 20.99 -3.05 11.79
CA PHE A 187 20.16 -3.72 10.80
C PHE A 187 19.67 -2.73 9.73
N GLN A 188 19.22 -1.54 10.15
CA GLN A 188 18.80 -0.47 9.24
C GLN A 188 19.90 -0.08 8.25
N SER A 189 21.12 0.21 8.73
CA SER A 189 22.24 0.63 7.89
C SER A 189 22.80 -0.50 7.02
N ASP A 190 22.99 -1.69 7.60
CA ASP A 190 23.79 -2.75 6.97
C ASP A 190 22.96 -3.68 6.11
N VAL A 191 21.65 -3.74 6.34
CA VAL A 191 20.76 -4.73 5.72
C VAL A 191 19.56 -4.05 5.06
N TRP A 192 18.77 -3.27 5.82
CA TRP A 192 17.50 -2.75 5.33
C TRP A 192 17.67 -1.68 4.26
N ILE A 193 18.45 -0.62 4.50
CA ILE A 193 18.68 0.45 3.52
C ILE A 193 19.28 -0.09 2.21
N PRO A 194 20.35 -0.92 2.23
CA PRO A 194 20.87 -1.54 1.01
C PRO A 194 19.84 -2.39 0.27
N PHE A 195 19.00 -3.13 1.00
CA PHE A 195 17.92 -3.91 0.41
C PHE A 195 16.85 -3.03 -0.26
N LYS A 196 16.47 -1.91 0.37
CA LYS A 196 15.58 -0.91 -0.24
C LYS A 196 16.17 -0.35 -1.54
N HIS A 197 17.46 0.01 -1.55
CA HIS A 197 18.12 0.49 -2.76
C HIS A 197 18.14 -0.57 -3.87
N PHE A 198 18.47 -1.81 -3.53
CA PHE A 198 18.38 -2.93 -4.48
C PHE A 198 16.99 -3.04 -5.11
N LEU A 199 15.92 -2.91 -4.32
CA LEU A 199 14.55 -2.98 -4.82
C LEU A 199 14.24 -1.84 -5.79
N ILE A 200 14.64 -0.62 -5.48
CA ILE A 200 14.41 0.56 -6.33
C ILE A 200 15.17 0.41 -7.65
N GLU A 201 16.45 0.03 -7.59
CA GLU A 201 17.31 -0.08 -8.79
C GLU A 201 16.88 -1.22 -9.73
N ASN A 202 16.35 -2.32 -9.17
CA ASN A 202 16.06 -3.52 -9.96
C ASN A 202 14.58 -3.65 -10.34
N PHE A 203 13.68 -2.93 -9.67
CA PHE A 203 12.23 -3.07 -9.84
C PHE A 203 11.50 -1.73 -10.08
N ASP A 204 12.25 -0.67 -10.39
CA ASP A 204 11.74 0.68 -10.65
C ASP A 204 10.84 1.19 -9.50
N GLU A 205 9.87 2.06 -9.80
CA GLU A 205 8.87 2.56 -8.83
C GLU A 205 8.04 1.42 -8.20
N LYS A 206 7.98 0.25 -8.85
CA LYS A 206 7.30 -0.94 -8.32
C LYS A 206 8.08 -1.60 -7.18
N GLY A 207 9.39 -1.34 -7.06
CA GLY A 207 10.24 -1.82 -5.96
C GLY A 207 9.68 -1.52 -4.58
N PHE A 208 8.95 -0.40 -4.44
CA PHE A 208 8.26 -0.03 -3.21
C PHE A 208 7.02 -0.88 -2.92
N LEU A 209 6.29 -1.32 -3.95
CA LEU A 209 5.14 -2.21 -3.81
C LEU A 209 5.60 -3.60 -3.33
N PHE A 210 6.79 -4.03 -3.76
CA PHE A 210 7.44 -5.25 -3.26
C PHE A 210 7.90 -5.13 -1.81
N MET A 211 8.32 -3.93 -1.36
CA MET A 211 8.82 -3.75 0.02
C MET A 211 7.80 -4.17 1.06
N HIS A 212 6.52 -3.88 0.86
CA HIS A 212 5.46 -4.29 1.77
C HIS A 212 5.35 -5.82 1.85
N ALA A 213 5.21 -6.45 0.69
CA ALA A 213 5.08 -7.91 0.59
C ALA A 213 6.24 -8.64 1.25
N ILE A 214 7.43 -8.08 1.06
CA ILE A 214 8.67 -8.64 1.54
C ILE A 214 8.88 -8.34 3.02
N LEU A 215 8.51 -7.16 3.52
CA LEU A 215 8.58 -6.83 4.95
C LEU A 215 7.72 -7.79 5.77
N ASP A 216 6.46 -7.96 5.40
CA ASP A 216 5.54 -8.86 6.09
C ASP A 216 6.04 -10.31 6.05
N HIS A 217 6.54 -10.74 4.89
CA HIS A 217 7.12 -12.07 4.72
C HIS A 217 8.38 -12.26 5.60
N THR A 218 9.26 -11.26 5.61
CA THR A 218 10.53 -11.31 6.35
C THR A 218 10.29 -11.29 7.85
N LYS A 219 9.39 -10.40 8.33
CA LYS A 219 8.99 -10.30 9.73
C LYS A 219 8.43 -11.62 10.23
N LYS A 220 7.47 -12.23 9.51
CA LYS A 220 6.93 -13.55 9.86
C LYS A 220 8.01 -14.63 9.91
N GLN A 221 8.94 -14.66 8.95
CA GLN A 221 10.01 -15.67 8.94
C GLN A 221 11.06 -15.49 10.03
N ILE A 222 11.29 -14.26 10.50
CA ILE A 222 12.20 -13.97 11.63
C ILE A 222 11.51 -14.28 12.95
N GLU A 223 10.23 -13.95 13.10
CA GLU A 223 9.43 -14.16 14.31
C GLU A 223 8.98 -15.63 14.48
N THR A 224 8.98 -16.43 13.42
CA THR A 224 8.70 -17.87 13.49
C THR A 224 10.01 -18.63 13.80
N PRO A 225 10.08 -19.36 14.93
CA PRO A 225 11.27 -20.10 15.36
C PRO A 225 11.70 -21.18 14.37
#